data_AF-A0AAN3ZJ57-F1
#
_entry.id   AF-A0AAN3ZJ57-F1
#
_cell.length_a   1.000
_cell.length_b   1.000
_cell.length_c   1.000
_cell.angle_alpha   90.00
_cell.angle_beta   90.00
_cell.angle_gamma   90.00
#
_symmetry.space_group_name_H-M   'P 1'
#
loop_
_entity.id
_entity.type
_entity.pdbx_description
1 polymer ?
#
loop_
_entity_poly.entity_id
_entity_poly.type
_entity_poly.pdbx_seq_one_letter_code
_entity_poly.pdbx_strand_id
1 'polypeptide(L)'
;MSIIINNWRMDPSLNALIHCETGETRRLGEYHFILLETLAKNADVVLSRSYLCAEVWKNRIVGGNSLPTAIHALRVAIDDDGK
;
A
#
# COMPACT_ATOMS: atom_id res chain seq x y z
N MET A 1 8.94 11.32 -8.79
CA MET A 1 7.74 10.70 -9.40
C MET A 1 6.73 10.56 -8.27
N SER A 2 5.60 11.28 -8.32
CA SER A 2 4.58 11.21 -7.27
C SER A 2 3.50 10.23 -7.69
N ILE A 3 3.33 9.14 -6.94
CA ILE A 3 2.24 8.18 -7.14
C ILE A 3 0.99 8.75 -6.45
N ILE A 4 -0.13 8.79 -7.18
CA ILE A 4 -1.43 9.23 -6.66
C ILE A 4 -2.43 8.10 -6.91
N ILE A 5 -3.14 7.70 -5.85
CA ILE A 5 -4.10 6.58 -5.87
C ILE A 5 -5.36 7.08 -5.17
N ASN A 6 -6.50 7.09 -5.86
CA ASN A 6 -7.79 7.54 -5.31
C ASN A 6 -7.70 8.89 -4.55
N ASN A 7 -7.11 9.92 -5.17
CA ASN A 7 -6.83 11.24 -4.58
C ASN A 7 -5.85 11.27 -3.39
N TRP A 8 -5.25 10.15 -3.04
CA TRP A 8 -4.18 10.06 -2.05
C TRP A 8 -2.80 10.07 -2.73
N ARG A 9 -2.01 11.11 -2.46
CA ARG A 9 -0.61 11.19 -2.89
C ARG A 9 0.28 10.44 -1.91
N MET A 10 1.08 9.51 -2.41
CA MET A 10 2.09 8.83 -1.60
C MET A 10 3.29 9.74 -1.31
N ASP A 11 3.68 9.83 -0.04
CA ASP A 11 4.87 10.53 0.43
C ASP A 11 5.85 9.53 1.08
N PRO A 12 6.90 9.10 0.36
CA PRO A 12 7.91 8.18 0.87
C PRO A 12 8.75 8.74 2.02
N SER A 13 8.86 10.08 2.16
CA SER A 13 9.67 10.68 3.23
C SER A 13 9.01 10.54 4.60
N LEU A 14 7.68 10.41 4.62
CA LEU A 14 6.86 10.29 5.82
C LEU A 14 6.23 8.91 6.00
N ASN A 15 6.40 8.00 5.02
CA ASN A 15 5.61 6.77 4.89
C ASN A 15 4.11 7.06 5.04
N ALA A 16 3.63 8.07 4.32
CA ALA A 16 2.27 8.59 4.50
C ALA A 16 1.55 8.79 3.17
N LEU A 17 0.23 8.87 3.28
CA LEU A 17 -0.68 9.31 2.23
C LEU A 17 -1.13 10.73 2.56
N ILE A 18 -1.12 11.61 1.57
CA ILE A 18 -1.59 12.99 1.70
C ILE A 18 -2.77 13.18 0.74
N HIS A 19 -3.96 13.48 1.25
CA HIS A 19 -5.13 13.72 0.43
C HIS A 19 -4.93 15.01 -0.39
N CYS A 20 -5.15 14.95 -1.70
CA CYS A 20 -4.82 16.06 -2.59
C CYS A 20 -5.70 17.30 -2.38
N GLU A 21 -6.95 17.11 -1.93
CA GLU A 21 -7.89 18.22 -1.73
C GLU A 21 -7.90 18.78 -0.30
N THR A 22 -8.05 17.91 0.71
CA THR A 22 -8.15 18.31 2.13
C THR A 22 -6.79 18.53 2.80
N GLY A 23 -5.70 18.00 2.22
CA GLY A 23 -4.39 17.99 2.86
C GLY A 23 -4.27 17.02 4.04
N GLU A 24 -5.29 16.17 4.30
CA GLU A 24 -5.25 15.16 5.35
C GLU A 24 -4.04 14.25 5.17
N THR A 25 -3.34 13.92 6.26
CA THR A 25 -2.19 13.02 6.25
C THR A 25 -2.51 11.74 7.00
N ARG A 26 -2.40 10.58 6.34
CA ARG A 26 -2.54 9.25 6.94
C ARG A 26 -1.19 8.54 6.92
N ARG A 27 -0.63 8.24 8.09
CA ARG A 27 0.60 7.46 8.19
C ARG A 27 0.31 5.98 7.96
N LEU A 28 1.15 5.36 7.14
CA LEU A 28 1.15 3.92 6.93
C LEU A 28 2.32 3.29 7.68
N GLY A 29 2.11 2.06 8.16
CA GLY A 29 3.23 1.23 8.57
C GLY A 29 4.15 0.95 7.38
N GLU A 30 5.45 0.78 7.62
CA GLU A 30 6.47 0.58 6.57
C GLU A 30 6.06 -0.48 5.53
N TYR A 31 5.63 -1.66 5.99
CA TYR A 31 5.20 -2.74 5.08
C TYR A 31 3.91 -2.42 4.31
N HIS A 32 3.01 -1.64 4.89
CA HIS A 32 1.81 -1.18 4.16
C HIS A 32 2.23 -0.21 3.05
N PHE A 33 3.14 0.72 3.34
CA PHE A 33 3.65 1.65 2.34
C PHE A 33 4.36 0.93 1.19
N ILE A 34 5.26 0.00 1.50
CA ILE A 34 5.97 -0.81 0.49
C ILE A 34 4.98 -1.64 -0.35
N LEU A 35 3.98 -2.25 0.29
CA LEU A 35 2.96 -3.02 -0.43
C LEU A 35 2.16 -2.14 -1.39
N LEU A 36 1.70 -0.97 -0.94
CA LEU A 36 0.95 -0.05 -1.79
C LEU A 36 1.81 0.46 -2.96
N GLU A 37 3.08 0.77 -2.69
CA GLU A 37 4.02 1.21 -3.72
C GLU A 37 4.27 0.11 -4.76
N THR A 38 4.44 -1.14 -4.29
CA THR A 38 4.65 -2.31 -5.16
C THR A 38 3.45 -2.54 -6.07
N LEU A 39 2.23 -2.46 -5.52
CA LEU A 39 0.99 -2.58 -6.29
C LEU A 39 0.87 -1.46 -7.33
N ALA A 40 1.12 -0.20 -6.93
CA ALA A 40 1.02 0.94 -7.82
C ALA A 40 2.04 0.91 -8.96
N LYS A 41 3.27 0.44 -8.70
CA LYS A 41 4.30 0.26 -9.73
C LYS A 41 3.97 -0.86 -10.73
N ASN A 42 3.10 -1.79 -10.35
CA ASN A 42 2.67 -2.92 -11.17
C ASN A 42 1.16 -2.85 -11.44
N ALA A 43 0.64 -1.64 -11.67
CA ALA A 43 -0.77 -1.45 -12.03
C ALA A 43 -1.14 -2.32 -13.24
N ASP A 44 -2.38 -2.81 -13.26
CA ASP A 44 -2.93 -3.70 -14.29
C ASP A 44 -2.29 -5.10 -14.38
N VAL A 45 -1.41 -5.46 -13.44
CA VAL A 45 -0.79 -6.79 -13.35
C VAL A 45 -1.29 -7.56 -12.14
N VAL A 46 -1.74 -8.80 -12.37
CA VAL A 46 -2.07 -9.72 -11.27
C VAL A 46 -0.78 -10.26 -10.65
N LEU A 47 -0.49 -9.84 -9.42
CA LEU A 47 0.67 -10.30 -8.66
C LEU A 47 0.33 -11.51 -7.78
N SER A 48 1.24 -12.49 -7.74
CA SER A 48 1.06 -13.66 -6.89
C SER A 48 1.31 -13.35 -5.41
N ARG A 49 0.66 -14.12 -4.52
CA ARG A 49 0.86 -14.02 -3.07
C ARG A 49 2.33 -14.21 -2.66
N SER A 50 3.01 -15.20 -3.23
CA SER A 50 4.42 -15.50 -2.92
C SER A 50 5.34 -14.35 -3.33
N TYR A 51 5.11 -13.75 -4.50
CA TYR A 51 5.83 -12.57 -4.95
C TYR A 51 5.63 -11.39 -3.99
N LEU A 52 4.39 -11.05 -3.68
CA LEU A 52 4.08 -9.94 -2.75
C LEU A 52 4.71 -10.16 -1.37
N CYS A 53 4.66 -11.39 -0.85
CA CYS A 53 5.29 -11.73 0.42
C CYS A 53 6.81 -11.52 0.38
N ALA A 54 7.48 -11.96 -0.68
CA ALA A 54 8.92 -11.83 -0.84
C ALA A 54 9.36 -10.36 -1.03
N GLU A 55 8.59 -9.57 -1.79
CA GLU A 55 8.95 -8.20 -2.11
C GLU A 55 8.68 -7.23 -0.95
N VAL A 56 7.58 -7.43 -0.21
CA VAL A 56 7.16 -6.54 0.88
C VAL A 56 7.85 -6.86 2.20
N TRP A 57 7.98 -8.15 2.56
CA TRP A 57 8.57 -8.60 3.82
C TRP A 57 9.94 -9.23 3.61
N LYS A 58 10.85 -8.50 2.94
CA LYS A 58 12.22 -8.96 2.69
C LYS A 58 12.89 -9.38 4.00
N ASN A 59 13.47 -10.57 3.99
CA ASN A 59 14.15 -11.19 5.15
C ASN A 59 13.28 -11.42 6.39
N ARG A 60 11.95 -11.48 6.24
CA ARG A 60 11.03 -11.72 7.37
C ARG A 60 10.02 -12.82 7.06
N ILE A 61 9.86 -13.74 8.00
CA ILE A 61 8.79 -14.75 7.95
C ILE A 61 7.51 -14.12 8.48
N VAL A 62 6.43 -14.19 7.69
CA VAL A 62 5.12 -13.68 8.06
C VAL A 62 4.06 -14.78 8.00
N GLY A 63 3.05 -14.67 8.86
CA GLY A 63 1.96 -15.64 8.93
C GLY A 63 1.02 -15.57 7.72
N GLY A 64 0.18 -16.61 7.57
CA GLY A 64 -0.80 -16.73 6.48
C GLY A 64 -1.67 -15.47 6.27
N ASN A 65 -2.05 -14.82 7.37
CA ASN A 65 -2.98 -13.69 7.37
C ASN A 65 -2.32 -12.33 7.19
N SER A 66 -0.99 -12.23 7.21
CA SER A 66 -0.31 -10.93 7.15
C SER A 66 -0.58 -10.17 5.86
N LEU A 67 -0.55 -10.84 4.70
CA LEU A 67 -0.86 -10.21 3.42
C LEU A 67 -2.35 -9.80 3.32
N PRO A 68 -3.34 -10.69 3.57
CA PRO A 68 -4.76 -10.29 3.55
C PRO A 68 -5.09 -9.12 4.47
N THR A 69 -4.55 -9.11 5.69
CA THR A 69 -4.76 -8.01 6.64
C THR A 69 -4.13 -6.71 6.13
N ALA A 70 -2.93 -6.77 5.56
CA ALA A 70 -2.27 -5.60 4.98
C ALA A 70 -3.04 -5.04 3.78
N ILE A 71 -3.56 -5.90 2.89
CA ILE A 71 -4.41 -5.49 1.77
C ILE A 71 -5.67 -4.80 2.29
N HIS A 72 -6.36 -5.39 3.27
CA HIS A 72 -7.57 -4.79 3.84
C HIS A 72 -7.28 -3.40 4.44
N ALA A 73 -6.21 -3.27 5.23
CA ALA A 73 -5.81 -1.99 5.81
C ALA A 73 -5.50 -0.94 4.73
N LEU A 74 -4.87 -1.34 3.63
CA LEU A 74 -4.59 -0.44 2.51
C LEU A 74 -5.85 0.02 1.80
N ARG A 75 -6.80 -0.87 1.53
CA ARG A 75 -8.08 -0.51 0.90
C ARG A 75 -8.81 0.55 1.73
N VAL A 76 -8.86 0.38 3.05
CA VAL A 76 -9.43 1.37 3.97
C VAL A 76 -8.63 2.68 3.93
N ALA A 77 -7.28 2.61 3.92
CA ALA A 77 -6.44 3.80 3.96
C ALA A 77 -6.57 4.70 2.72
N ILE A 78 -6.83 4.11 1.55
CA ILE A 78 -7.03 4.82 0.29
C ILE A 78 -8.51 5.04 -0.05
N ASP A 79 -9.43 4.75 0.87
CA ASP A 79 -10.89 4.83 0.66
C ASP A 79 -11.38 4.01 -0.56
N ASP A 80 -10.75 2.86 -0.83
CA ASP A 80 -11.22 1.87 -1.81
C ASP A 80 -12.31 1.01 -1.18
N ASP A 81 -13.56 1.30 -1.54
CA ASP A 81 -14.77 0.63 -1.07
C ASP A 81 -15.09 -0.68 -1.82
N GLY A 82 -14.23 -1.08 -2.76
CA GLY A 82 -14.32 -2.33 -3.50
C GLY A 82 -15.54 -2.49 -4.39
N LYS A 83 -16.14 -1.37 -4.81
CA LYS A 83 -17.17 -1.33 -5.84
C LYS A 83 -16.62 -1.10 -7.24
#